data_AF-A0A954H9T9-F1
#
_entry.id   AF-A0A954H9T9-F1
#
_cell.length_a   1.000
_cell.length_b   1.000
_cell.length_c   1.000
_cell.angle_alpha   90.00
_cell.angle_beta   90.00
_cell.angle_gamma   90.00
#
_symmetry.space_group_name_H-M   'P 1'
#
loop_
_entity.id
_entity.type
_entity.pdbx_description
1 polymer ?
#
loop_
_entity_poly.entity_id
_entity_poly.type
_entity_poly.pdbx_seq_one_letter_code
_entity_poly.pdbx_strand_id
1 'polypeptide(L)'
;MLSKFKTTRATSDRSGFTLIELMVSIVLVSIMMLAFSQVFRIATETIVDTRGIANNDEKARTLTTIIKSDLETRTFRNVIPFDAGETAPISTDSDFELRDFEERLGYIYISDNDISNDVDDVLQLTIDRFISGQVTDTDLDNLIYGNAITFENTDPTVDIKQPSWSDYQQDNKNVEGLTASRYAEVSYFVRNGNLYRRVLLLYTPVEGANNQPQITSPPGDVISGDYDATLDGLTSYATGDFWNDFDISAFHDGSQVYLNGVGVGAGKQDSLDNNTTGIANPLAHPRTRFGFSYSSGLPREFIQEAGTPIYIGRFTHAETSHFNFDYPGADAGGSSSPLDLTTLDDSDTNGIVDTYEVTDPGPRQSEDLLMSNVLSFDVKLWDEALNAFVDIGHSLSGGDFEYSSTSVRDNYSPLAASYQGSIFDTWHPTIDLYDGSAGNDSPPYRPDDGTDPLPIRAIQITIRYHDIQSDRTRQLTIQHSLID
;
A
#
# COMPACT_ATOMS: atom_id res chain seq x y z
N MET A 1 -40.17 84.17 -65.66
CA MET A 1 -40.48 84.02 -64.22
C MET A 1 -40.37 82.54 -63.86
N LEU A 2 -40.00 82.24 -62.61
CA LEU A 2 -39.69 80.93 -62.01
C LEU A 2 -38.27 80.42 -62.28
N SER A 3 -37.50 79.90 -61.31
CA SER A 3 -37.54 79.90 -59.85
C SER A 3 -36.18 79.31 -59.44
N LYS A 4 -35.37 80.03 -58.65
CA LYS A 4 -34.07 79.54 -58.15
C LYS A 4 -34.33 78.50 -57.06
N PHE A 5 -34.05 77.22 -57.33
CA PHE A 5 -33.95 76.21 -56.28
C PHE A 5 -32.66 76.45 -55.46
N LYS A 6 -32.84 76.80 -54.20
CA LYS A 6 -31.78 77.01 -53.22
C LYS A 6 -31.54 75.66 -52.52
N THR A 7 -30.45 74.99 -52.88
CA THR A 7 -30.00 73.77 -52.19
C THR A 7 -29.51 74.16 -50.80
N THR A 8 -30.30 73.88 -49.78
CA THR A 8 -29.94 74.14 -48.38
C THR A 8 -29.16 72.94 -47.88
N ARG A 9 -27.83 73.05 -47.83
CA ARG A 9 -26.97 72.08 -47.15
C ARG A 9 -27.21 72.25 -45.64
N ALA A 10 -27.92 71.30 -45.04
CA ALA A 10 -28.01 71.22 -43.58
C ALA A 10 -26.61 70.87 -43.05
N THR A 11 -25.89 71.87 -42.55
CA THR A 11 -24.73 71.65 -41.69
C THR A 11 -25.26 71.07 -40.39
N SER A 12 -25.06 69.78 -40.18
CA SER A 12 -25.21 69.16 -38.87
C SER A 12 -24.25 69.86 -37.92
N ASP A 13 -24.75 70.76 -37.08
CA ASP A 13 -24.01 71.26 -35.94
C ASP A 13 -23.63 70.06 -35.09
N ARG A 14 -22.33 69.73 -35.08
CA ARG A 14 -21.78 68.77 -34.14
C ARG A 14 -21.70 69.49 -32.79
N SER A 15 -22.71 69.30 -31.94
CA SER A 15 -22.64 69.75 -30.56
C SER A 15 -21.47 69.05 -29.87
N GLY A 16 -20.44 69.79 -29.49
CA GLY A 16 -19.37 69.28 -28.67
C GLY A 16 -19.91 68.86 -27.30
N PHE A 17 -19.42 67.74 -26.77
CA PHE A 17 -19.81 67.25 -25.44
C PHE A 17 -19.47 68.29 -24.37
N THR A 18 -20.41 68.51 -23.45
CA THR A 18 -20.14 69.30 -22.25
C THR A 18 -19.27 68.49 -21.28
N LEU A 19 -18.45 69.19 -20.48
CA LEU A 19 -17.55 68.54 -19.52
C LEU A 19 -18.30 67.64 -18.52
N ILE A 20 -19.54 68.02 -18.16
CA ILE A 20 -20.43 67.21 -17.32
C ILE A 20 -20.86 65.91 -18.02
N GLU A 21 -21.25 65.94 -19.29
CA GLU A 21 -21.61 64.73 -20.04
C GLU A 21 -20.41 63.79 -20.19
N LEU A 22 -19.20 64.34 -20.37
CA LEU A 22 -17.97 63.56 -20.43
C LEU A 22 -17.65 62.91 -19.08
N MET A 23 -17.82 63.63 -17.97
CA MET A 23 -17.65 63.07 -16.62
C MET A 23 -18.67 61.98 -16.30
N VAL A 24 -19.95 62.21 -16.61
CA VAL A 24 -21.02 61.21 -16.38
C VAL A 24 -20.79 59.96 -17.24
N SER A 25 -20.36 60.14 -18.49
CA SER A 25 -20.07 59.02 -19.39
C SER A 25 -18.90 58.17 -18.89
N ILE A 26 -17.83 58.78 -18.38
CA ILE A 26 -16.69 58.05 -17.79
C ILE A 26 -17.11 57.28 -16.56
N VAL A 27 -17.88 57.88 -15.66
CA VAL A 27 -18.38 57.20 -14.46
C VAL A 27 -19.26 56.02 -14.84
N LEU A 28 -20.16 56.19 -15.82
CA LEU A 28 -21.07 55.13 -16.25
C LEU A 28 -20.33 53.97 -16.91
N VAL A 29 -19.36 54.25 -17.79
CA VAL A 29 -18.50 53.21 -18.37
C VAL A 29 -17.66 52.51 -17.31
N SER A 30 -17.14 53.26 -16.32
CA SER A 30 -16.35 52.68 -15.22
C SER A 30 -17.20 51.74 -14.37
N ILE A 31 -18.45 52.12 -14.06
CA ILE A 31 -19.39 51.26 -13.33
C ILE A 31 -19.74 50.01 -14.15
N MET A 32 -20.00 50.16 -15.45
CA MET A 32 -20.28 49.00 -16.31
C MET A 32 -19.08 48.06 -16.38
N MET A 33 -17.87 48.60 -16.54
CA MET A 33 -16.64 47.80 -16.58
C MET A 33 -16.41 47.08 -15.23
N LEU A 34 -16.67 47.73 -14.10
CA LEU A 34 -16.62 47.11 -12.77
C LEU A 34 -17.65 46.00 -12.63
N ALA A 35 -18.89 46.22 -13.06
CA ALA A 35 -19.95 45.20 -13.00
C ALA A 35 -19.62 43.98 -13.87
N PHE A 36 -19.12 44.19 -15.10
CA PHE A 36 -18.69 43.10 -15.98
C PHE A 36 -17.51 42.32 -15.38
N SER A 37 -16.52 43.02 -14.83
CA SER A 37 -15.38 42.37 -14.16
C SER A 37 -15.83 41.52 -12.98
N GLN A 38 -16.76 42.01 -12.16
CA GLN A 38 -17.31 41.26 -11.03
C GLN A 38 -18.06 40.01 -11.46
N VAL A 39 -18.95 40.11 -12.45
CA VAL A 39 -19.70 38.96 -12.97
C VAL A 39 -18.75 37.93 -13.58
N PHE A 40 -17.74 38.37 -14.35
CA PHE A 40 -16.77 37.46 -14.94
C PHE A 40 -15.92 36.76 -13.88
N ARG A 41 -15.54 37.47 -12.81
CA ARG A 41 -14.80 36.89 -11.69
C ARG A 41 -15.62 35.81 -10.99
N ILE A 42 -16.86 36.12 -10.58
CA ILE A 42 -17.76 35.17 -9.91
C ILE A 42 -18.01 33.94 -10.79
N ALA A 43 -18.26 34.14 -12.09
CA ALA A 43 -18.47 33.03 -13.02
C ALA A 43 -17.23 32.14 -13.15
N THR A 44 -16.03 32.73 -13.21
CA THR A 44 -14.78 31.98 -13.30
C THR A 44 -14.50 31.20 -12.02
N GLU A 45 -14.64 31.84 -10.86
CA GLU A 45 -14.49 31.20 -9.54
C GLU A 45 -15.46 30.01 -9.42
N THR A 46 -16.72 30.18 -9.80
CA THR A 46 -17.72 29.10 -9.77
C THR A 46 -17.36 27.93 -10.69
N ILE A 47 -16.80 28.20 -11.88
CA ILE A 47 -16.38 27.15 -12.82
C ILE A 47 -15.17 26.37 -12.28
N VAL A 48 -14.21 27.06 -11.66
CA VAL A 48 -13.05 26.40 -11.04
C VAL A 48 -13.51 25.55 -9.86
N ASP A 49 -14.37 26.08 -8.99
CA ASP A 49 -14.90 25.37 -7.83
C ASP A 49 -15.71 24.12 -8.24
N THR A 50 -16.56 24.23 -9.26
CA THR A 50 -17.36 23.10 -9.74
C THR A 50 -16.51 22.01 -10.37
N ARG A 51 -15.46 22.37 -11.11
CA ARG A 51 -14.48 21.39 -11.62
C ARG A 51 -13.66 20.75 -10.49
N GLY A 52 -13.25 21.55 -9.51
CA GLY A 52 -12.58 21.08 -8.29
C GLY A 52 -13.41 20.05 -7.55
N ILE A 53 -14.67 20.35 -7.29
CA ILE A 53 -15.58 19.42 -6.60
C ILE A 53 -15.74 18.13 -7.40
N ALA A 54 -15.97 18.20 -8.72
CA ALA A 54 -16.17 17.01 -9.55
C ALA A 54 -14.93 16.11 -9.60
N ASN A 55 -13.75 16.68 -9.83
CA ASN A 55 -12.49 15.92 -9.87
C ASN A 55 -12.18 15.25 -8.53
N ASN A 56 -12.47 15.92 -7.42
CA ASN A 56 -12.21 15.35 -6.10
C ASN A 56 -13.23 14.28 -5.70
N ASP A 57 -14.49 14.42 -6.11
CA ASP A 57 -15.49 13.38 -5.91
C ASP A 57 -15.13 12.10 -6.68
N GLU A 58 -14.65 12.25 -7.92
CA GLU A 58 -14.13 11.12 -8.71
C GLU A 58 -12.94 10.43 -8.01
N LYS A 59 -11.94 11.20 -7.57
CA LYS A 59 -10.79 10.66 -6.82
C LYS A 59 -11.21 9.95 -5.53
N ALA A 60 -12.07 10.58 -4.73
CA ALA A 60 -12.56 10.01 -3.47
C ALA A 60 -13.33 8.71 -3.70
N ARG A 61 -14.11 8.64 -4.79
CA ARG A 61 -14.84 7.43 -5.17
C ARG A 61 -13.90 6.31 -5.61
N THR A 62 -12.91 6.61 -6.46
CA THR A 62 -11.90 5.63 -6.89
C THR A 62 -11.13 5.07 -5.70
N LEU A 63 -10.69 5.95 -4.80
CA LEU A 63 -10.00 5.58 -3.56
C LEU A 63 -10.87 4.66 -2.68
N THR A 64 -12.14 5.04 -2.48
CA THR A 64 -13.10 4.24 -1.69
C THR A 64 -13.31 2.87 -2.31
N THR A 65 -13.47 2.78 -3.63
CA THR A 65 -13.65 1.51 -4.34
C THR A 65 -12.44 0.60 -4.18
N ILE A 66 -11.22 1.15 -4.33
CA ILE A 66 -9.98 0.36 -4.21
C ILE A 66 -9.82 -0.20 -2.79
N ILE A 67 -9.92 0.66 -1.77
CA ILE A 67 -9.75 0.23 -0.37
C ILE A 67 -10.83 -0.79 0.01
N LYS A 68 -12.09 -0.55 -0.34
CA LYS A 68 -13.17 -1.51 -0.04
C LYS A 68 -12.96 -2.83 -0.77
N SER A 69 -12.58 -2.79 -2.03
CA SER A 69 -12.33 -4.01 -2.81
C SER A 69 -11.22 -4.86 -2.18
N ASP A 70 -10.13 -4.24 -1.72
CA ASP A 70 -9.04 -4.95 -1.05
C ASP A 70 -9.48 -5.49 0.33
N LEU A 71 -10.25 -4.73 1.10
CA LEU A 71 -10.80 -5.20 2.39
C LEU A 71 -11.85 -6.33 2.22
N GLU A 72 -12.64 -6.31 1.17
CA GLU A 72 -13.62 -7.36 0.82
C GLU A 72 -12.94 -8.64 0.31
N THR A 73 -11.73 -8.52 -0.26
CA THR A 73 -10.96 -9.65 -0.80
C THR A 73 -9.85 -10.10 0.15
N ARG A 74 -9.86 -9.67 1.41
CA ARG A 74 -8.89 -10.10 2.42
C ARG A 74 -8.92 -11.63 2.60
N THR A 75 -7.75 -12.25 2.70
CA THR A 75 -7.65 -13.71 2.96
C THR A 75 -7.96 -14.05 4.41
N PHE A 76 -7.72 -13.11 5.33
CA PHE A 76 -8.00 -13.24 6.75
C PHE A 76 -9.43 -12.72 7.02
N ARG A 77 -10.43 -13.59 6.87
CA ARG A 77 -11.85 -13.22 6.99
C ARG A 77 -12.24 -12.98 8.44
N ASN A 78 -11.98 -13.97 9.31
CA ASN A 78 -12.27 -13.88 10.73
C ASN A 78 -11.12 -13.22 11.46
N VAL A 79 -11.19 -11.90 11.64
CA VAL A 79 -10.12 -11.09 12.22
C VAL A 79 -10.03 -11.30 13.74
N ILE A 80 -9.47 -12.45 14.10
CA ILE A 80 -9.08 -12.85 15.46
C ILE A 80 -7.58 -13.18 15.40
N PRO A 81 -6.73 -12.54 16.21
CA PRO A 81 -5.33 -12.94 16.35
C PRO A 81 -5.17 -14.34 16.95
N PHE A 82 -4.18 -15.11 16.49
CA PHE A 82 -3.98 -16.46 17.01
C PHE A 82 -3.45 -16.44 18.43
N ASP A 83 -3.89 -17.41 19.23
CA ASP A 83 -3.26 -17.64 20.52
C ASP A 83 -1.89 -18.30 20.37
N ALA A 84 -1.06 -18.14 21.40
CA ALA A 84 0.20 -18.83 21.52
C ALA A 84 -0.03 -20.36 21.52
N GLY A 85 0.48 -21.04 20.48
CA GLY A 85 0.31 -22.49 20.30
C GLY A 85 -1.10 -22.93 19.95
N GLU A 86 -1.94 -22.02 19.45
CA GLU A 86 -3.27 -22.37 18.96
C GLU A 86 -3.20 -23.45 17.86
N THR A 87 -3.93 -24.54 18.06
CA THR A 87 -4.10 -25.58 17.05
C THR A 87 -5.40 -25.38 16.28
N ALA A 88 -5.46 -25.87 15.04
CA ALA A 88 -6.69 -25.85 14.25
C ALA A 88 -7.88 -26.41 15.06
N PRO A 89 -9.01 -25.68 15.12
CA PRO A 89 -10.16 -26.13 15.89
C PRO A 89 -10.70 -27.42 15.29
N ILE A 90 -11.26 -28.28 16.14
CA ILE A 90 -11.94 -29.50 15.70
C ILE A 90 -13.43 -29.23 15.62
N SER A 91 -14.15 -29.89 14.69
CA SER A 91 -15.59 -29.67 14.43
C SER A 91 -16.54 -29.82 15.64
N THR A 92 -16.03 -30.25 16.79
CA THR A 92 -16.78 -30.37 18.05
C THR A 92 -16.59 -29.19 19.00
N ASP A 93 -15.68 -28.27 18.67
CA ASP A 93 -15.42 -27.07 19.46
C ASP A 93 -16.59 -26.09 19.31
N SER A 94 -16.99 -25.46 20.41
CA SER A 94 -18.14 -24.54 20.43
C SER A 94 -17.92 -23.27 19.61
N ASP A 95 -16.65 -22.94 19.37
CA ASP A 95 -16.14 -21.77 18.66
C ASP A 95 -15.50 -22.15 17.31
N PHE A 96 -15.79 -23.35 16.77
CA PHE A 96 -15.18 -23.87 15.54
C PHE A 96 -15.24 -22.88 14.37
N GLU A 97 -16.41 -22.28 14.12
CA GLU A 97 -16.60 -21.32 13.02
C GLU A 97 -15.76 -20.05 13.23
N LEU A 98 -15.57 -19.58 14.47
CA LEU A 98 -14.79 -18.38 14.76
C LEU A 98 -13.29 -18.59 14.56
N ARG A 99 -12.82 -19.79 14.89
CA ARG A 99 -11.39 -20.12 14.90
C ARG A 99 -10.94 -20.92 13.70
N ASP A 100 -11.78 -21.11 12.70
CA ASP A 100 -11.44 -21.90 11.52
C ASP A 100 -10.21 -21.32 10.81
N PHE A 101 -9.21 -22.18 10.60
CA PHE A 101 -7.95 -21.79 9.97
C PHE A 101 -8.16 -21.56 8.47
N GLU A 102 -9.17 -22.18 7.86
CA GLU A 102 -9.53 -21.95 6.45
C GLU A 102 -10.03 -20.51 6.20
N GLU A 103 -10.51 -19.83 7.25
CA GLU A 103 -10.97 -18.43 7.20
C GLU A 103 -9.95 -17.43 7.75
N ARG A 104 -8.80 -17.92 8.22
CA ARG A 104 -7.73 -17.15 8.86
C ARG A 104 -6.41 -17.36 8.13
N LEU A 105 -6.44 -17.16 6.82
CA LEU A 105 -5.29 -17.33 5.91
C LEU A 105 -4.51 -16.02 5.74
N GLY A 106 -3.19 -16.10 5.63
CA GLY A 106 -2.30 -14.95 5.49
C GLY A 106 -2.29 -14.09 6.75
N TYR A 107 -2.39 -12.76 6.63
CA TYR A 107 -2.41 -11.87 7.78
C TYR A 107 -3.13 -10.54 7.53
N ILE A 108 -3.45 -9.87 8.63
CA ILE A 108 -3.77 -8.45 8.72
C ILE A 108 -2.91 -7.82 9.82
N TYR A 109 -2.35 -6.66 9.50
CA TYR A 109 -1.45 -5.87 10.32
C TYR A 109 -1.87 -4.41 10.27
N ILE A 110 -1.97 -3.79 11.43
CA ILE A 110 -2.26 -2.37 11.58
C ILE A 110 -1.28 -1.80 12.59
N SER A 111 -0.57 -0.77 12.19
CA SER A 111 0.32 -0.01 13.07
C SER A 111 -0.25 1.39 13.23
N ASP A 112 -0.48 1.78 14.47
CA ASP A 112 -0.80 3.14 14.91
C ASP A 112 0.40 3.56 15.77
N ASN A 113 1.43 4.13 15.15
CA ASN A 113 2.73 4.31 15.81
C ASN A 113 2.67 5.38 16.92
N ASP A 114 1.90 6.43 16.70
CA ASP A 114 1.61 7.48 17.67
C ASP A 114 0.13 7.84 17.58
N ILE A 115 -0.63 7.46 18.61
CA ILE A 115 -2.07 7.73 18.77
C ILE A 115 -2.45 9.21 18.58
N SER A 116 -1.50 10.13 18.74
CA SER A 116 -1.73 11.57 18.55
C SER A 116 -1.43 12.08 17.14
N ASN A 117 -0.87 11.24 16.28
CA ASN A 117 -0.42 11.56 14.94
C ASN A 117 -1.09 10.66 13.88
N ASP A 118 -2.10 11.20 13.21
CA ASP A 118 -2.82 10.49 12.14
C ASP A 118 -1.99 10.31 10.82
N VAL A 119 -0.66 10.45 10.83
CA VAL A 119 0.19 10.41 9.62
C VAL A 119 1.04 9.15 9.55
N ASP A 120 1.37 8.56 10.70
CA ASP A 120 2.25 7.40 10.82
C ASP A 120 1.54 6.05 10.94
N ASP A 121 0.30 5.99 10.46
CA ASP A 121 -0.44 4.72 10.40
C ASP A 121 -0.04 3.89 9.18
N VAL A 122 0.01 2.58 9.39
CA VAL A 122 0.20 1.57 8.35
C VAL A 122 -0.90 0.52 8.43
N LEU A 123 -1.56 0.26 7.31
CA LEU A 123 -2.45 -0.89 7.14
C LEU A 123 -1.83 -1.86 6.15
N GLN A 124 -1.66 -3.12 6.51
CA GLN A 124 -1.11 -4.14 5.62
C GLN A 124 -1.92 -5.44 5.74
N LEU A 125 -2.25 -6.06 4.62
CA LEU A 125 -3.02 -7.30 4.60
C LEU A 125 -2.73 -8.14 3.35
N THR A 126 -3.07 -9.41 3.41
CA THR A 126 -3.07 -10.32 2.25
C THR A 126 -4.46 -10.39 1.61
N ILE A 127 -4.51 -10.36 0.28
CA ILE A 127 -5.75 -10.43 -0.50
C ILE A 127 -5.76 -11.62 -1.45
N ASP A 128 -6.95 -12.11 -1.75
CA ASP A 128 -7.27 -13.07 -2.80
C ASP A 128 -8.46 -12.53 -3.60
N ARG A 129 -8.21 -12.14 -4.86
CA ARG A 129 -9.21 -11.51 -5.73
C ARG A 129 -10.46 -12.37 -6.00
N PHE A 130 -10.43 -13.67 -5.72
CA PHE A 130 -11.54 -14.59 -5.98
C PHE A 130 -12.27 -15.10 -4.71
N ILE A 131 -11.81 -14.74 -3.50
CA ILE A 131 -12.30 -15.34 -2.24
C ILE A 131 -13.78 -15.04 -1.93
N SER A 132 -14.35 -13.97 -2.49
CA SER A 132 -15.71 -13.51 -2.20
C SER A 132 -16.79 -14.17 -3.08
N GLY A 133 -16.43 -15.08 -4.01
CA GLY A 133 -17.39 -15.72 -4.92
C GLY A 133 -18.12 -14.74 -5.86
N GLN A 134 -17.80 -13.45 -5.81
CA GLN A 134 -18.36 -12.41 -6.66
C GLN A 134 -17.79 -12.43 -8.08
N VAL A 135 -16.63 -13.06 -8.26
CA VAL A 135 -15.95 -13.19 -9.54
C VAL A 135 -15.60 -14.66 -9.75
N THR A 136 -15.94 -15.20 -10.92
CA THR A 136 -15.55 -16.56 -11.28
C THR A 136 -14.05 -16.61 -11.57
N ASP A 137 -13.37 -17.65 -11.09
CA ASP A 137 -11.90 -17.86 -11.20
C ASP A 137 -11.36 -17.64 -12.63
N THR A 138 -12.21 -17.76 -13.66
CA THR A 138 -11.85 -17.59 -15.07
C THR A 138 -11.71 -16.14 -15.56
N ASP A 139 -12.11 -15.14 -14.77
CA ASP A 139 -12.08 -13.74 -15.20
C ASP A 139 -10.68 -13.12 -14.99
N LEU A 140 -9.85 -13.20 -16.05
CA LEU A 140 -8.50 -12.62 -16.10
C LEU A 140 -8.47 -11.12 -15.76
N ASP A 141 -9.57 -10.40 -16.03
CA ASP A 141 -9.71 -8.96 -15.76
C ASP A 141 -9.64 -8.61 -14.26
N ASN A 142 -9.75 -9.61 -13.37
CA ASN A 142 -9.71 -9.43 -11.92
C ASN A 142 -8.36 -9.80 -11.28
N LEU A 143 -7.37 -10.20 -12.08
CA LEU A 143 -6.01 -10.44 -11.60
C LEU A 143 -5.30 -9.13 -11.24
N ILE A 144 -4.31 -9.27 -10.37
CA ILE A 144 -3.40 -8.19 -10.02
C ILE A 144 -2.18 -8.33 -10.91
N TYR A 145 -1.78 -7.25 -11.56
CA TYR A 145 -0.64 -7.21 -12.47
C TYR A 145 0.51 -6.44 -11.84
N GLY A 146 1.72 -6.94 -12.07
CA GLY A 146 2.99 -6.31 -11.75
C GLY A 146 3.86 -6.21 -12.99
N ASN A 147 4.86 -5.35 -12.94
CA ASN A 147 5.81 -5.21 -14.04
C ASN A 147 6.73 -6.45 -14.11
N ALA A 148 7.02 -6.92 -15.32
CA ALA A 148 8.00 -7.97 -15.57
C ALA A 148 8.92 -7.56 -16.73
N ILE A 149 10.21 -7.87 -16.70
CA ILE A 149 11.00 -7.81 -17.95
C ILE A 149 10.88 -9.13 -18.69
N THR A 150 10.73 -9.08 -20.03
CA THR A 150 10.77 -10.29 -20.87
C THR A 150 12.21 -10.56 -21.28
N PHE A 151 12.74 -11.75 -20.99
CA PHE A 151 14.03 -12.18 -21.50
C PHE A 151 13.80 -12.67 -22.93
N GLU A 152 14.38 -11.97 -23.91
CA GLU A 152 14.38 -12.46 -25.28
C GLU A 152 15.13 -13.80 -25.33
N ASN A 153 14.40 -14.90 -25.44
CA ASN A 153 15.02 -16.18 -25.74
C ASN A 153 15.14 -16.39 -27.26
N THR A 154 16.32 -16.83 -27.69
CA THR A 154 16.56 -17.31 -29.05
C THR A 154 16.00 -18.72 -29.32
N ASP A 155 15.60 -19.46 -28.28
CA ASP A 155 14.96 -20.77 -28.36
C ASP A 155 13.51 -20.74 -27.78
N PRO A 156 12.47 -20.79 -28.63
CA PRO A 156 11.07 -20.80 -28.19
C PRO A 156 10.63 -22.11 -27.52
N THR A 157 11.53 -23.08 -27.35
CA THR A 157 11.25 -24.37 -26.71
C THR A 157 11.88 -24.53 -25.33
N VAL A 158 12.75 -23.61 -24.92
CA VAL A 158 13.35 -23.58 -23.60
C VAL A 158 12.87 -22.30 -22.95
N ASP A 159 11.70 -22.27 -22.32
CA ASP A 159 11.25 -21.06 -21.62
C ASP A 159 12.11 -20.89 -20.35
N ILE A 160 13.18 -20.11 -20.46
CA ILE A 160 14.17 -19.95 -19.41
C ILE A 160 13.62 -18.97 -18.36
N LYS A 161 13.21 -19.53 -17.22
CA LYS A 161 13.22 -18.94 -15.86
C LYS A 161 12.85 -17.46 -15.70
N GLN A 162 11.84 -17.00 -16.42
CA GLN A 162 11.07 -15.85 -15.96
C GLN A 162 10.09 -16.34 -14.88
N PRO A 163 9.52 -15.47 -14.04
CA PRO A 163 8.29 -15.77 -13.33
C PRO A 163 7.09 -16.04 -14.27
N SER A 164 7.29 -16.32 -15.57
CA SER A 164 6.25 -16.80 -16.48
C SER A 164 5.64 -18.13 -16.02
N TRP A 165 6.28 -18.87 -15.11
CA TRP A 165 5.62 -19.96 -14.37
C TRP A 165 4.71 -19.51 -13.22
N SER A 166 4.52 -18.20 -13.04
CA SER A 166 3.42 -17.64 -12.25
C SER A 166 2.16 -17.40 -13.07
N ASP A 167 2.18 -17.71 -14.37
CA ASP A 167 1.05 -17.36 -15.21
C ASP A 167 -0.20 -18.17 -14.84
N TYR A 168 -1.28 -17.44 -14.59
CA TYR A 168 -2.63 -17.92 -14.87
C TYR A 168 -2.94 -17.71 -16.37
N GLN A 169 -1.89 -17.56 -17.22
CA GLN A 169 -1.97 -17.19 -18.64
C GLN A 169 -1.07 -18.07 -19.50
N GLN A 170 -1.31 -19.38 -19.47
CA GLN A 170 -0.64 -20.33 -20.37
C GLN A 170 -0.98 -20.09 -21.87
N ASP A 171 -1.81 -19.09 -22.22
CA ASP A 171 -2.35 -18.96 -23.58
C ASP A 171 -2.34 -17.54 -24.21
N ASN A 172 -1.68 -16.54 -23.60
CA ASN A 172 -1.64 -15.19 -24.18
C ASN A 172 -0.22 -14.70 -24.48
N LYS A 173 0.37 -15.27 -25.53
CA LYS A 173 1.70 -14.93 -26.10
C LYS A 173 1.92 -13.48 -26.54
N ASN A 174 0.98 -12.57 -26.26
CA ASN A 174 1.03 -11.16 -26.66
C ASN A 174 1.10 -10.19 -25.47
N VAL A 175 1.23 -10.70 -24.23
CA VAL A 175 1.36 -9.88 -23.02
C VAL A 175 2.81 -9.99 -22.53
N GLU A 176 3.71 -9.41 -23.31
CA GLU A 176 5.13 -9.33 -22.96
C GLU A 176 5.31 -8.34 -21.81
N GLY A 177 6.02 -8.74 -20.75
CA GLY A 177 6.47 -7.86 -19.67
C GLY A 177 5.48 -7.61 -18.53
N LEU A 178 4.57 -8.53 -18.24
CA LEU A 178 3.72 -8.47 -17.04
C LEU A 178 3.78 -9.79 -16.27
N THR A 179 3.83 -9.69 -14.95
CA THR A 179 3.56 -10.79 -14.01
C THR A 179 2.14 -10.61 -13.46
N ALA A 180 1.43 -11.70 -13.17
CA ALA A 180 0.06 -11.63 -12.69
C ALA A 180 -0.15 -12.63 -11.55
N SER A 181 -0.92 -12.22 -10.54
CA SER A 181 -1.35 -13.11 -9.46
C SER A 181 -2.74 -12.74 -8.98
N ARG A 182 -3.48 -13.74 -8.51
CA ARG A 182 -4.73 -13.52 -7.76
C ARG A 182 -4.48 -13.10 -6.32
N TYR A 183 -3.28 -13.36 -5.81
CA TYR A 183 -2.89 -13.11 -4.43
C TYR A 183 -1.84 -12.00 -4.36
N ALA A 184 -1.95 -11.15 -3.34
CA ALA A 184 -0.94 -10.13 -3.07
C ALA A 184 -0.90 -9.74 -1.60
N GLU A 185 0.24 -9.23 -1.16
CA GLU A 185 0.34 -8.38 0.03
C GLU A 185 0.11 -6.93 -0.38
N VAL A 186 -0.80 -6.26 0.31
CA VAL A 186 -1.15 -4.85 0.06
C VAL A 186 -0.85 -4.06 1.32
N SER A 187 -0.14 -2.94 1.18
CA SER A 187 0.15 -2.00 2.26
C SER A 187 -0.30 -0.58 1.89
N TYR A 188 -0.91 0.12 2.84
CA TYR A 188 -1.30 1.51 2.79
C TYR A 188 -0.58 2.30 3.86
N PHE A 189 -0.03 3.44 3.47
CA PHE A 189 0.67 4.36 4.36
C PHE A 189 0.76 5.74 3.69
N VAL A 190 0.94 6.80 4.50
CA VAL A 190 1.18 8.16 3.99
C VAL A 190 2.65 8.52 4.16
N ARG A 191 3.29 9.04 3.12
CA ARG A 191 4.65 9.54 3.21
C ARG A 191 4.78 10.85 2.43
N ASN A 192 5.34 11.87 3.07
CA ASN A 192 5.53 13.21 2.50
C ASN A 192 4.29 13.77 1.76
N GLY A 193 3.12 13.65 2.38
CA GLY A 193 1.87 14.15 1.81
C GLY A 193 1.27 13.31 0.68
N ASN A 194 1.76 12.09 0.46
CA ASN A 194 1.25 11.16 -0.54
C ASN A 194 0.75 9.88 0.15
N LEU A 195 -0.46 9.43 -0.19
CA LEU A 195 -0.97 8.12 0.19
C LEU A 195 -0.52 7.10 -0.85
N TYR A 196 0.18 6.08 -0.38
CA TYR A 196 0.66 4.97 -1.18
C TYR A 196 -0.20 3.74 -0.98
N ARG A 197 -0.28 2.92 -2.02
CA ARG A 197 -0.80 1.54 -2.00
C ARG A 197 0.27 0.65 -2.63
N ARG A 198 1.12 0.08 -1.78
CA ARG A 198 2.17 -0.86 -2.20
C ARG A 198 1.57 -2.25 -2.36
N VAL A 199 1.85 -2.89 -3.49
CA VAL A 199 1.32 -4.22 -3.80
C VAL A 199 2.49 -5.13 -4.18
N LEU A 200 2.67 -6.22 -3.44
CA LEU A 200 3.60 -7.28 -3.80
C LEU A 200 2.81 -8.53 -4.16
N LEU A 201 3.03 -9.05 -5.35
CA LEU A 201 2.33 -10.24 -5.81
C LEU A 201 2.84 -11.48 -5.07
N LEU A 202 1.96 -12.44 -4.76
CA LEU A 202 2.42 -13.76 -4.35
C LEU A 202 2.59 -14.67 -5.56
N TYR A 203 3.66 -15.45 -5.56
CA TYR A 203 3.99 -16.37 -6.64
C TYR A 203 3.00 -17.55 -6.70
N THR A 204 2.35 -17.74 -7.85
CA THR A 204 1.40 -18.85 -8.05
C THR A 204 1.96 -19.84 -9.08
N PRO A 205 2.58 -20.97 -8.68
CA PRO A 205 3.16 -21.89 -9.65
C PRO A 205 2.08 -22.49 -10.57
N VAL A 206 2.36 -22.54 -11.88
CA VAL A 206 1.54 -23.24 -12.88
C VAL A 206 1.33 -24.70 -12.47
N GLU A 207 0.14 -25.26 -12.75
CA GLU A 207 -0.22 -26.64 -12.44
C GLU A 207 0.86 -27.64 -12.91
N GLY A 208 1.52 -28.29 -11.95
CA GLY A 208 2.55 -29.31 -12.20
C GLY A 208 3.99 -28.85 -11.96
N ALA A 209 4.24 -27.55 -11.78
CA ALA A 209 5.52 -27.05 -11.30
C ALA A 209 5.63 -27.29 -9.77
N ASN A 210 6.62 -28.09 -9.37
CA ASN A 210 6.86 -28.44 -7.97
C ASN A 210 7.96 -27.59 -7.31
N ASN A 211 8.67 -26.77 -8.09
CA ASN A 211 9.86 -26.07 -7.62
C ASN A 211 9.68 -24.56 -7.82
N GLN A 212 9.82 -23.81 -6.73
CA GLN A 212 10.12 -22.38 -6.82
C GLN A 212 11.46 -22.18 -7.55
N PRO A 213 11.74 -21.00 -8.11
CA PRO A 213 13.10 -20.63 -8.47
C PRO A 213 13.99 -20.78 -7.24
N GLN A 214 15.03 -21.62 -7.30
CA GLN A 214 15.94 -21.87 -6.18
C GLN A 214 17.33 -21.28 -6.45
N ILE A 215 17.95 -20.72 -5.41
CA ILE A 215 19.36 -20.33 -5.38
C ILE A 215 20.21 -21.60 -5.41
N THR A 216 21.01 -21.81 -6.45
CA THR A 216 21.90 -22.99 -6.55
C THR A 216 23.32 -22.74 -6.01
N SER A 217 23.70 -21.50 -5.64
CA SER A 217 24.91 -21.21 -4.85
C SER A 217 24.89 -19.81 -4.21
N PRO A 218 25.16 -19.68 -2.89
CA PRO A 218 25.45 -18.38 -2.26
C PRO A 218 26.81 -17.84 -2.71
N PRO A 219 27.01 -16.50 -2.86
CA PRO A 219 26.05 -15.40 -2.75
C PRO A 219 25.54 -15.06 -4.16
N GLY A 220 24.33 -15.48 -4.51
CA GLY A 220 23.81 -15.29 -5.86
C GLY A 220 22.31 -15.09 -5.84
N ASP A 221 21.82 -14.32 -6.80
CA ASP A 221 20.43 -13.99 -7.02
C ASP A 221 19.50 -15.21 -6.91
N VAL A 222 18.25 -14.92 -6.50
CA VAL A 222 17.13 -15.86 -6.31
C VAL A 222 16.92 -16.79 -7.53
N ILE A 223 17.42 -16.39 -8.71
CA ILE A 223 17.46 -17.17 -9.94
C ILE A 223 18.90 -17.34 -10.44
N SER A 224 19.66 -18.22 -9.80
CA SER A 224 20.97 -18.61 -10.34
C SER A 224 20.81 -19.44 -11.62
N GLY A 225 21.39 -18.95 -12.71
CA GLY A 225 21.56 -19.70 -13.96
C GLY A 225 21.30 -18.90 -15.23
N ASP A 226 20.58 -17.78 -15.16
CA ASP A 226 20.26 -16.95 -16.35
C ASP A 226 20.30 -15.43 -16.08
N TYR A 227 20.32 -15.00 -14.82
CA TYR A 227 20.71 -13.62 -14.43
C TYR A 227 22.23 -13.43 -14.30
N ASP A 228 23.02 -14.49 -14.50
CA ASP A 228 24.46 -14.40 -14.60
C ASP A 228 24.85 -14.24 -16.07
N ALA A 229 25.14 -13.00 -16.47
CA ALA A 229 25.62 -12.62 -17.81
C ALA A 229 26.91 -13.35 -18.25
N THR A 230 27.50 -14.21 -17.41
CA THR A 230 28.76 -14.92 -17.72
C THR A 230 28.60 -16.37 -18.16
N LEU A 231 27.43 -17.00 -18.00
CA LEU A 231 27.28 -18.45 -18.20
C LEU A 231 26.59 -18.89 -19.50
N ASP A 232 25.95 -17.97 -20.23
CA ASP A 232 25.50 -18.22 -21.60
C ASP A 232 26.01 -17.10 -22.52
N GLY A 233 26.40 -17.44 -23.74
CA GLY A 233 27.09 -16.53 -24.67
C GLY A 233 26.29 -15.29 -25.14
N LEU A 234 25.20 -14.94 -24.45
CA LEU A 234 24.39 -13.73 -24.63
C LEU A 234 24.87 -12.60 -23.70
N THR A 235 26.02 -12.03 -24.03
CA THR A 235 26.71 -10.98 -23.25
C THR A 235 26.07 -9.58 -23.34
N SER A 236 24.75 -9.44 -23.51
CA SER A 236 24.17 -8.11 -23.84
C SER A 236 22.83 -7.75 -23.20
N TYR A 237 22.14 -8.64 -22.47
CA TYR A 237 20.73 -8.37 -22.10
C TYR A 237 20.32 -8.60 -20.64
N ALA A 238 21.19 -9.03 -19.72
CA ALA A 238 20.81 -9.21 -18.32
C ALA A 238 21.80 -8.49 -17.38
N THR A 239 21.50 -7.23 -17.07
CA THR A 239 22.11 -6.47 -15.97
C THR A 239 21.03 -5.97 -15.01
N GLY A 240 19.97 -6.74 -14.83
CA GLY A 240 18.82 -6.36 -14.01
C GLY A 240 18.92 -6.92 -12.58
N ASP A 241 18.11 -6.37 -11.68
CA ASP A 241 17.87 -6.88 -10.34
C ASP A 241 16.48 -7.53 -10.33
N PHE A 242 16.35 -8.74 -9.79
CA PHE A 242 15.09 -9.49 -9.73
C PHE A 242 13.94 -8.65 -9.14
N TRP A 243 14.22 -7.78 -8.17
CA TRP A 243 13.20 -6.94 -7.53
C TRP A 243 12.79 -5.74 -8.37
N ASN A 244 13.76 -5.11 -9.04
CA ASN A 244 13.47 -4.13 -10.09
C ASN A 244 12.58 -4.73 -11.17
N ASP A 245 12.83 -5.99 -11.50
CA ASP A 245 12.33 -6.62 -12.70
C ASP A 245 11.03 -7.40 -12.52
N PHE A 246 10.67 -7.86 -11.31
CA PHE A 246 9.49 -8.72 -11.12
C PHE A 246 8.61 -8.40 -9.89
N ASP A 247 9.18 -7.83 -8.83
CA ASP A 247 8.42 -7.28 -7.69
C ASP A 247 7.37 -8.21 -7.08
N ILE A 248 7.85 -9.40 -6.73
CA ILE A 248 7.10 -10.47 -6.09
C ILE A 248 7.44 -10.44 -4.60
N SER A 249 6.51 -10.89 -3.75
CA SER A 249 6.80 -11.07 -2.34
C SER A 249 7.78 -12.23 -2.11
N ALA A 250 8.71 -12.04 -1.18
CA ALA A 250 9.73 -13.01 -0.84
C ALA A 250 10.23 -12.82 0.58
N PHE A 251 10.94 -13.81 1.12
CA PHE A 251 11.62 -13.72 2.40
C PHE A 251 12.96 -14.42 2.41
N HIS A 252 13.77 -14.11 3.41
CA HIS A 252 15.05 -14.77 3.67
C HIS A 252 14.92 -15.62 4.94
N ASP A 253 15.21 -16.92 4.87
CA ASP A 253 15.08 -17.84 6.02
C ASP A 253 16.32 -17.86 6.94
N GLY A 254 17.31 -17.03 6.64
CA GLY A 254 18.63 -17.01 7.29
C GLY A 254 19.72 -17.75 6.50
N SER A 255 19.36 -18.55 5.51
CA SER A 255 20.28 -19.25 4.61
C SER A 255 20.04 -18.98 3.13
N GLN A 256 18.78 -18.85 2.72
CA GLN A 256 18.36 -18.68 1.33
C GLN A 256 17.16 -17.74 1.24
N VAL A 257 16.96 -17.16 0.06
CA VAL A 257 15.75 -16.42 -0.30
C VAL A 257 14.74 -17.36 -0.92
N TYR A 258 13.48 -17.22 -0.52
CA TYR A 258 12.32 -17.93 -1.06
C TYR A 258 11.27 -16.93 -1.51
N LEU A 259 10.52 -17.28 -2.55
CA LEU A 259 9.33 -16.51 -2.93
C LEU A 259 8.18 -16.88 -2.00
N ASN A 260 7.40 -15.89 -1.59
CA ASN A 260 6.11 -16.15 -0.98
C ASN A 260 5.17 -16.58 -2.10
N GLY A 261 4.76 -17.84 -2.05
CA GLY A 261 3.89 -18.42 -3.06
C GLY A 261 2.71 -19.18 -2.49
N VAL A 262 1.71 -19.40 -3.34
CA VAL A 262 0.48 -20.14 -3.01
C VAL A 262 0.38 -21.33 -3.96
N GLY A 263 0.82 -22.50 -3.50
CA GLY A 263 0.84 -23.73 -4.28
C GLY A 263 -0.21 -24.75 -3.84
N VAL A 264 -0.94 -25.34 -4.79
CA VAL A 264 -1.98 -26.35 -4.50
C VAL A 264 -1.40 -27.77 -4.44
N GLY A 265 -1.11 -28.33 -3.26
CA GLY A 265 -0.75 -29.77 -3.10
C GLY A 265 0.31 -30.11 -2.05
N ALA A 266 0.46 -31.40 -1.75
CA ALA A 266 1.39 -31.90 -0.73
C ALA A 266 2.86 -31.58 -1.08
N GLY A 267 3.57 -30.92 -0.16
CA GLY A 267 4.97 -30.51 -0.33
C GLY A 267 5.16 -29.20 -1.09
N LYS A 268 4.07 -28.47 -1.38
CA LYS A 268 4.13 -27.12 -1.95
C LYS A 268 4.18 -26.07 -0.85
N GLN A 269 4.81 -24.96 -1.15
CA GLN A 269 4.78 -23.79 -0.29
C GLN A 269 3.47 -23.03 -0.53
N ASP A 270 2.59 -23.08 0.46
CA ASP A 270 1.40 -22.26 0.61
C ASP A 270 1.62 -21.23 1.72
N SER A 271 2.16 -20.08 1.34
CA SER A 271 2.54 -19.04 2.30
C SER A 271 1.33 -18.39 2.97
N LEU A 272 0.11 -18.67 2.52
CA LEU A 272 -1.12 -18.20 3.18
C LEU A 272 -1.63 -19.19 4.24
N ASP A 273 -1.19 -20.45 4.23
CA ASP A 273 -1.64 -21.46 5.18
C ASP A 273 -1.03 -21.24 6.57
N ASN A 274 -1.90 -20.94 7.54
CA ASN A 274 -1.51 -20.71 8.93
C ASN A 274 -1.62 -21.96 9.81
N ASN A 275 -1.80 -23.14 9.20
CA ASN A 275 -1.82 -24.39 9.93
C ASN A 275 -0.43 -24.77 10.46
N THR A 276 -0.37 -25.00 11.78
CA THR A 276 0.81 -25.44 12.54
C THR A 276 1.52 -26.70 12.03
N THR A 277 0.88 -27.48 11.15
CA THR A 277 1.43 -28.75 10.62
C THR A 277 1.87 -28.70 9.16
N GLY A 278 1.64 -27.58 8.47
CA GLY A 278 1.83 -27.44 7.02
C GLY A 278 3.23 -26.94 6.62
N ILE A 279 3.57 -25.71 6.97
CA ILE A 279 4.68 -24.95 6.34
C ILE A 279 5.53 -24.21 7.39
N ALA A 280 6.85 -24.20 7.18
CA ALA A 280 7.80 -23.65 8.14
C ALA A 280 7.85 -22.10 8.20
N ASN A 281 7.33 -21.43 7.17
CA ASN A 281 7.43 -19.98 6.97
C ASN A 281 6.17 -19.41 6.29
N PRO A 282 5.00 -19.40 6.95
CA PRO A 282 3.80 -18.74 6.43
C PRO A 282 3.91 -17.22 6.59
N LEU A 283 3.18 -16.47 5.77
CA LEU A 283 3.08 -15.00 5.81
C LEU A 283 2.52 -14.47 7.13
N ALA A 284 1.77 -15.28 7.88
CA ALA A 284 1.42 -14.90 9.25
C ALA A 284 2.64 -14.78 10.18
N HIS A 285 3.80 -15.31 9.81
CA HIS A 285 5.07 -15.09 10.51
C HIS A 285 5.70 -13.77 10.06
N PRO A 286 5.87 -12.77 10.96
CA PRO A 286 6.35 -11.43 10.59
C PRO A 286 7.66 -11.41 9.77
N ARG A 287 8.62 -12.27 10.09
CA ARG A 287 9.91 -12.40 9.36
C ARG A 287 9.78 -12.70 7.86
N THR A 288 8.62 -13.15 7.41
CA THR A 288 8.38 -13.54 6.02
C THR A 288 7.64 -12.48 5.20
N ARG A 289 7.21 -11.39 5.86
CA ARG A 289 6.37 -10.34 5.27
C ARG A 289 7.23 -9.24 4.66
N PHE A 290 6.70 -8.60 3.63
CA PHE A 290 7.31 -7.39 3.11
C PHE A 290 7.27 -6.26 4.16
N GLY A 291 8.38 -5.54 4.32
CA GLY A 291 8.49 -4.44 5.28
C GLY A 291 8.85 -4.88 6.69
N PHE A 292 9.21 -6.15 6.91
CA PHE A 292 9.65 -6.66 8.21
C PHE A 292 11.08 -7.18 8.13
N SER A 293 11.83 -6.98 9.20
CA SER A 293 13.16 -7.55 9.38
C SER A 293 13.08 -9.08 9.35
N TYR A 294 13.85 -9.73 8.49
CA TYR A 294 13.88 -11.20 8.44
C TYR A 294 14.56 -11.80 9.68
N SER A 295 15.47 -11.05 10.31
CA SER A 295 16.24 -11.50 11.47
C SER A 295 15.50 -11.32 12.79
N SER A 296 14.76 -10.22 12.95
CA SER A 296 14.02 -9.90 14.19
C SER A 296 12.51 -10.08 14.08
N GLY A 297 11.95 -10.09 12.87
CA GLY A 297 10.50 -10.06 12.64
C GLY A 297 9.85 -8.73 12.98
N LEU A 298 10.63 -7.67 13.27
CA LEU A 298 10.09 -6.35 13.59
C LEU A 298 9.72 -5.57 12.32
N PRO A 299 8.63 -4.79 12.33
CA PRO A 299 8.26 -3.93 11.22
C PRO A 299 9.28 -2.79 11.02
N ARG A 300 9.56 -2.45 9.76
CA ARG A 300 10.44 -1.37 9.36
C ARG A 300 9.64 -0.17 8.86
N GLU A 301 9.17 0.65 9.80
CA GLU A 301 8.34 1.85 9.53
C GLU A 301 9.12 3.15 9.64
N PHE A 302 10.26 3.09 10.31
CA PHE A 302 11.11 4.23 10.56
C PHE A 302 12.54 3.95 10.13
N ILE A 303 13.21 5.00 9.66
CA ILE A 303 14.67 5.04 9.51
C ILE A 303 15.26 5.93 10.61
N GLN A 304 16.58 5.94 10.77
CA GLN A 304 17.26 6.71 11.82
C GLN A 304 18.25 7.70 11.22
N GLU A 305 17.88 8.98 11.21
CA GLU A 305 18.79 10.09 10.90
C GLU A 305 19.39 10.63 12.21
N ALA A 306 20.71 10.45 12.40
CA ALA A 306 21.44 10.96 13.56
C ALA A 306 20.80 10.63 14.94
N GLY A 307 20.08 9.51 15.03
CA GLY A 307 19.36 9.06 16.23
C GLY A 307 17.92 9.58 16.38
N THR A 308 17.40 10.33 15.40
CA THR A 308 15.99 10.73 15.31
C THR A 308 15.25 9.79 14.36
N PRO A 309 14.11 9.22 14.78
CA PRO A 309 13.32 8.38 13.89
C PRO A 309 12.59 9.23 12.84
N ILE A 310 12.71 8.85 11.57
CA ILE A 310 11.95 9.42 10.45
C ILE A 310 10.97 8.38 9.96
N TYR A 311 9.70 8.73 9.91
CA TYR A 311 8.65 7.85 9.40
C TYR A 311 8.72 7.73 7.88
N ILE A 312 8.74 6.49 7.40
CA ILE A 312 8.71 6.15 5.97
C ILE A 312 7.52 5.24 5.62
N GLY A 313 6.88 4.61 6.60
CA GLY A 313 5.82 3.61 6.40
C GLY A 313 6.37 2.31 5.81
N ARG A 314 6.53 2.26 4.49
CA ARG A 314 7.16 1.14 3.76
C ARG A 314 8.03 1.66 2.62
N PHE A 315 8.93 0.80 2.14
CA PHE A 315 9.68 1.08 0.93
C PHE A 315 8.76 1.11 -0.30
N THR A 316 8.89 2.17 -1.08
CA THR A 316 8.12 2.44 -2.30
C THR A 316 8.65 1.63 -3.48
N HIS A 317 7.88 1.51 -4.55
CA HIS A 317 8.35 0.90 -5.81
C HIS A 317 9.60 1.62 -6.36
N ALA A 318 9.70 2.94 -6.17
CA ALA A 318 10.86 3.72 -6.58
C ALA A 318 12.13 3.27 -5.82
N GLU A 319 12.01 2.99 -4.52
CA GLU A 319 13.14 2.52 -3.70
C GLU A 319 13.45 1.05 -3.99
N THR A 320 12.43 0.19 -4.09
CA THR A 320 12.64 -1.25 -4.33
C THR A 320 13.11 -1.60 -5.74
N SER A 321 12.99 -0.66 -6.69
CA SER A 321 13.52 -0.81 -8.05
C SER A 321 14.93 -0.26 -8.21
N HIS A 322 15.49 0.34 -7.16
CA HIS A 322 16.87 0.82 -7.19
C HIS A 322 17.84 -0.36 -7.11
N PHE A 323 18.89 -0.36 -7.93
CA PHE A 323 19.92 -1.43 -8.03
C PHE A 323 20.72 -1.72 -6.74
N ASN A 324 20.48 -0.99 -5.65
CA ASN A 324 21.11 -1.18 -4.34
C ASN A 324 20.10 -1.72 -3.30
N PHE A 325 18.85 -1.98 -3.72
CA PHE A 325 17.79 -2.47 -2.86
C PHE A 325 17.69 -3.99 -2.96
N ASP A 326 18.62 -4.68 -2.30
CA ASP A 326 18.71 -6.14 -2.36
C ASP A 326 17.76 -6.83 -1.36
N TYR A 327 16.46 -6.69 -1.59
CA TYR A 327 15.42 -7.39 -0.82
C TYR A 327 15.41 -8.90 -1.09
N PRO A 328 14.72 -9.73 -0.29
CA PRO A 328 14.73 -9.69 1.17
C PRO A 328 16.12 -10.02 1.75
N GLY A 329 17.13 -10.22 0.88
CA GLY A 329 18.51 -10.64 1.18
C GLY A 329 19.45 -9.50 1.56
N ALA A 330 20.68 -9.51 1.05
CA ALA A 330 21.78 -8.67 1.53
C ALA A 330 22.11 -7.52 0.57
N ASP A 331 22.25 -6.31 1.12
CA ASP A 331 22.67 -5.04 0.49
C ASP A 331 23.91 -5.13 -0.42
N ALA A 332 24.15 -4.05 -1.19
CA ALA A 332 25.35 -3.82 -1.98
C ALA A 332 26.63 -3.80 -1.09
N GLY A 333 27.11 -5.00 -0.75
CA GLY A 333 28.10 -5.23 0.32
C GLY A 333 27.99 -6.63 0.95
N GLY A 334 26.88 -7.33 0.72
CA GLY A 334 26.67 -8.74 1.02
C GLY A 334 26.47 -9.06 2.49
N SER A 335 26.06 -8.09 3.33
CA SER A 335 26.08 -8.29 4.79
C SER A 335 24.77 -8.00 5.52
N SER A 336 23.81 -7.21 5.00
CA SER A 336 22.56 -6.90 5.74
C SER A 336 21.39 -6.51 4.84
N SER A 337 20.15 -6.85 5.24
CA SER A 337 18.95 -6.46 4.48
C SER A 337 18.65 -4.97 4.63
N PRO A 338 18.12 -4.27 3.59
CA PRO A 338 17.55 -2.92 3.73
C PRO A 338 16.59 -2.77 4.91
N LEU A 339 15.91 -3.87 5.28
CA LEU A 339 14.97 -3.93 6.40
C LEU A 339 15.64 -4.07 7.77
N ASP A 340 16.91 -4.47 7.80
CA ASP A 340 17.74 -4.64 9.00
C ASP A 340 18.71 -3.46 9.22
N LEU A 341 18.92 -2.61 8.19
CA LEU A 341 19.88 -1.50 8.26
C LEU A 341 19.42 -0.42 9.24
N THR A 342 20.18 -0.16 10.30
CA THR A 342 19.88 0.92 11.25
C THR A 342 20.42 2.29 10.83
N THR A 343 21.08 2.40 9.68
CA THR A 343 21.83 3.59 9.25
C THR A 343 21.25 4.31 8.03
N LEU A 344 20.02 3.95 7.61
CA LEU A 344 19.35 4.63 6.50
C LEU A 344 18.93 6.05 6.91
N ASP A 345 19.00 6.96 5.95
CA ASP A 345 18.82 8.42 6.13
C ASP A 345 17.95 9.01 5.01
N ASP A 346 17.31 10.15 5.28
CA ASP A 346 16.50 10.99 4.38
C ASP A 346 16.79 12.45 4.76
N SER A 347 18.05 12.85 4.54
CA SER A 347 18.62 14.09 5.09
C SER A 347 18.08 15.36 4.42
N ASP A 348 17.48 15.22 3.23
CA ASP A 348 16.80 16.32 2.55
C ASP A 348 15.28 16.36 2.80
N THR A 349 14.76 15.38 3.55
CA THR A 349 13.37 15.27 4.00
C THR A 349 12.38 15.23 2.83
N ASN A 350 12.78 14.62 1.71
CA ASN A 350 11.95 14.54 0.53
C ASN A 350 11.02 13.31 0.53
N GLY A 351 11.16 12.42 1.54
CA GLY A 351 10.35 11.22 1.64
C GLY A 351 10.83 10.10 0.71
N ILE A 352 12.10 10.10 0.34
CA ILE A 352 12.82 9.01 -0.32
C ILE A 352 14.08 8.77 0.51
N VAL A 353 14.43 7.51 0.76
CA VAL A 353 15.67 7.23 1.49
C VAL A 353 16.85 7.60 0.60
N ASP A 354 17.76 8.45 1.10
CA ASP A 354 18.90 9.02 0.36
C ASP A 354 19.69 7.94 -0.39
N THR A 355 19.90 6.79 0.27
CA THR A 355 20.65 5.65 -0.30
C THR A 355 20.07 5.14 -1.63
N TYR A 356 18.77 5.36 -1.86
CA TYR A 356 18.02 4.94 -3.05
C TYR A 356 17.63 6.12 -3.96
N GLU A 357 18.25 7.28 -3.76
CA GLU A 357 18.00 8.50 -4.55
C GLU A 357 19.22 9.05 -5.30
N VAL A 358 20.42 9.05 -4.69
CA VAL A 358 21.47 10.08 -4.93
C VAL A 358 21.94 10.27 -6.40
N THR A 359 21.69 9.36 -7.34
CA THR A 359 22.09 9.57 -8.75
C THR A 359 21.15 9.05 -9.84
N ASP A 360 20.32 8.04 -9.55
CA ASP A 360 19.33 7.49 -10.48
C ASP A 360 18.23 6.84 -9.64
N PRO A 361 17.13 7.55 -9.32
CA PRO A 361 16.06 6.96 -8.54
C PRO A 361 15.49 5.76 -9.30
N GLY A 362 15.08 4.71 -8.58
CA GLY A 362 14.60 3.49 -9.23
C GLY A 362 13.50 3.78 -10.26
N PRO A 363 13.49 3.05 -11.40
CA PRO A 363 12.68 3.41 -12.57
C PRO A 363 11.17 3.39 -12.33
N ARG A 364 10.70 2.77 -11.24
CA ARG A 364 9.28 2.53 -10.96
C ARG A 364 8.67 3.59 -10.06
N GLN A 365 8.94 4.86 -10.39
CA GLN A 365 8.43 6.00 -9.64
C GLN A 365 6.90 6.12 -9.75
N SER A 366 6.25 6.39 -8.60
CA SER A 366 4.80 6.65 -8.52
C SER A 366 3.89 5.49 -8.93
N GLU A 367 4.40 4.27 -9.12
CA GLU A 367 3.55 3.10 -9.42
C GLU A 367 2.64 2.71 -8.25
N ASP A 368 3.06 3.04 -7.03
CA ASP A 368 2.31 2.88 -5.77
C ASP A 368 1.54 4.13 -5.34
N LEU A 369 1.65 5.26 -6.05
CA LEU A 369 1.00 6.50 -5.65
C LEU A 369 -0.53 6.41 -5.88
N LEU A 370 -1.28 6.42 -4.78
CA LEU A 370 -2.75 6.36 -4.83
C LEU A 370 -3.38 7.75 -4.83
N MET A 371 -2.85 8.65 -3.99
CA MET A 371 -3.35 10.02 -3.87
C MET A 371 -2.27 10.97 -3.37
N SER A 372 -2.19 12.18 -3.94
CA SER A 372 -1.29 13.24 -3.47
C SER A 372 -2.02 14.31 -2.66
N ASN A 373 -1.25 15.08 -1.89
CA ASN A 373 -1.72 16.12 -0.96
C ASN A 373 -2.58 15.56 0.18
N VAL A 374 -2.29 14.34 0.63
CA VAL A 374 -2.89 13.72 1.79
C VAL A 374 -2.23 14.28 3.04
N LEU A 375 -3.04 14.77 3.97
CA LEU A 375 -2.59 15.36 5.23
C LEU A 375 -2.55 14.35 6.38
N SER A 376 -3.39 13.30 6.33
CA SER A 376 -3.46 12.23 7.33
C SER A 376 -4.19 11.01 6.77
N PHE A 377 -3.82 9.85 7.27
CA PHE A 377 -4.43 8.53 7.06
C PHE A 377 -4.53 7.89 8.43
N ASP A 378 -5.74 7.80 8.97
CA ASP A 378 -6.04 7.36 10.33
C ASP A 378 -6.85 6.06 10.28
N VAL A 379 -6.41 5.04 10.99
CA VAL A 379 -7.00 3.69 11.01
C VAL A 379 -7.45 3.33 12.42
N LYS A 380 -8.77 3.30 12.62
CA LYS A 380 -9.39 2.95 13.89
C LYS A 380 -10.10 1.61 13.84
N LEU A 381 -10.08 0.90 14.95
CA LEU A 381 -10.76 -0.39 15.12
C LEU A 381 -12.06 -0.22 15.91
N TRP A 382 -13.07 -1.03 15.59
CA TRP A 382 -14.29 -1.07 16.37
C TRP A 382 -14.06 -1.84 17.68
N ASP A 383 -14.22 -1.15 18.80
CA ASP A 383 -14.15 -1.70 20.15
C ASP A 383 -15.56 -1.99 20.66
N GLU A 384 -15.84 -3.26 20.98
CA GLU A 384 -17.16 -3.70 21.41
C GLU A 384 -17.46 -3.26 22.85
N ALA A 385 -16.44 -3.25 23.72
CA ALA A 385 -16.58 -2.85 25.10
C ALA A 385 -16.91 -1.35 25.24
N LEU A 386 -16.35 -0.52 24.35
CA LEU A 386 -16.61 0.93 24.30
C LEU A 386 -17.72 1.33 23.33
N ASN A 387 -18.13 0.44 22.42
CA ASN A 387 -19.11 0.69 21.35
C ASN A 387 -18.75 1.93 20.51
N ALA A 388 -17.48 2.03 20.12
CA ALA A 388 -16.92 3.13 19.35
C ALA A 388 -15.72 2.67 18.50
N PHE A 389 -15.39 3.45 17.46
CA PHE A 389 -14.11 3.33 16.77
C PHE A 389 -13.02 4.01 17.60
N VAL A 390 -11.95 3.27 17.89
CA VAL A 390 -10.86 3.71 18.77
C VAL A 390 -9.50 3.43 18.16
N ASP A 391 -8.52 4.21 18.61
CA ASP A 391 -7.10 4.06 18.29
C ASP A 391 -6.51 2.85 19.02
N ILE A 392 -5.52 2.21 18.42
CA ILE A 392 -4.91 1.03 19.01
C ILE A 392 -4.04 1.51 20.17
N GLY A 393 -4.24 0.97 21.37
CA GLY A 393 -3.50 1.41 22.56
C GLY A 393 -4.04 2.70 23.20
N HIS A 394 -5.30 3.05 22.97
CA HIS A 394 -5.93 4.16 23.68
C HIS A 394 -5.88 4.02 25.21
N SER A 395 -6.12 5.11 25.94
CA SER A 395 -6.14 5.13 27.42
C SER A 395 -7.55 5.06 28.04
N LEU A 396 -8.58 4.80 27.22
CA LEU A 396 -9.96 4.64 27.70
C LEU A 396 -10.11 3.32 28.47
N SER A 397 -10.56 3.43 29.73
CA SER A 397 -10.68 2.29 30.63
C SER A 397 -11.75 1.29 30.17
N GLY A 398 -11.37 0.01 30.13
CA GLY A 398 -12.26 -1.10 29.82
C GLY A 398 -12.51 -1.28 28.33
N GLY A 399 -11.68 -0.70 27.46
CA GLY A 399 -11.67 -1.03 26.04
C GLY A 399 -10.77 -2.22 25.73
N ASP A 400 -11.14 -2.96 24.69
CA ASP A 400 -10.44 -4.14 24.19
C ASP A 400 -9.05 -3.78 23.64
N PHE A 401 -8.89 -2.55 23.15
CA PHE A 401 -7.63 -2.01 22.64
C PHE A 401 -6.96 -1.02 23.60
N GLU A 402 -7.30 -1.07 24.89
CA GLU A 402 -6.67 -0.22 25.91
C GLU A 402 -5.16 -0.51 26.02
N TYR A 403 -4.37 0.52 26.30
CA TYR A 403 -3.00 0.34 26.75
C TYR A 403 -2.94 -0.26 28.15
N SER A 404 -2.84 -1.58 28.22
CA SER A 404 -2.47 -2.30 29.43
C SER A 404 -1.00 -2.73 29.35
N SER A 405 -0.30 -2.70 30.49
CA SER A 405 1.16 -2.82 30.59
C SER A 405 1.69 -4.25 30.32
N THR A 406 1.31 -4.88 29.21
CA THR A 406 1.86 -6.18 28.78
C THR A 406 3.14 -5.96 27.99
N SER A 407 4.25 -6.52 28.47
CA SER A 407 5.62 -6.33 27.94
C SER A 407 5.83 -6.79 26.50
N VAL A 408 4.97 -7.66 25.97
CA VAL A 408 5.07 -8.14 24.59
C VAL A 408 4.84 -7.01 23.60
N ARG A 409 3.91 -6.09 23.88
CA ARG A 409 3.53 -5.01 22.96
C ARG A 409 4.68 -4.05 22.66
N ASP A 410 5.36 -3.57 23.69
CA ASP A 410 6.44 -2.59 23.55
C ASP A 410 7.64 -3.18 22.80
N ASN A 411 7.86 -4.49 22.90
CA ASN A 411 8.98 -5.17 22.24
C ASN A 411 8.78 -5.36 20.73
N TYR A 412 7.54 -5.37 20.24
CA TYR A 412 7.22 -5.55 18.82
C TYR A 412 6.90 -4.24 18.08
N SER A 413 7.01 -3.11 18.79
CA SER A 413 6.95 -1.77 18.19
C SER A 413 8.11 -1.57 17.20
N PRO A 414 7.89 -0.93 16.02
CA PRO A 414 8.98 -0.61 15.08
C PRO A 414 10.07 0.25 15.73
N LEU A 415 9.74 0.96 16.82
CA LEU A 415 10.70 1.67 17.66
C LEU A 415 10.35 1.50 19.14
N ALA A 416 10.63 0.31 19.68
CA ALA A 416 10.41 -0.05 21.09
C ALA A 416 10.91 0.98 22.13
N ALA A 417 11.92 1.79 21.80
CA ALA A 417 12.47 2.81 22.69
C ALA A 417 11.74 4.18 22.63
N SER A 418 10.93 4.42 21.60
CA SER A 418 10.35 5.74 21.29
C SER A 418 8.82 5.72 21.24
N TYR A 419 8.22 4.63 20.78
CA TYR A 419 6.77 4.48 20.64
C TYR A 419 6.26 3.27 21.42
N GLN A 420 5.18 3.50 22.15
CA GLN A 420 4.45 2.45 22.87
C GLN A 420 3.79 1.53 21.85
N GLY A 421 3.85 0.20 22.07
CA GLY A 421 3.41 -0.77 21.05
C GLY A 421 1.90 -0.74 20.78
N SER A 422 1.52 0.05 19.78
CA SER A 422 0.15 0.26 19.31
C SER A 422 -0.08 -0.44 17.97
N ILE A 423 0.18 -1.75 17.97
CA ILE A 423 0.13 -2.60 16.77
C ILE A 423 -0.93 -3.67 16.96
N PHE A 424 -1.85 -3.77 16.02
CA PHE A 424 -2.72 -4.93 15.88
C PHE A 424 -2.16 -5.88 14.82
N ASP A 425 -1.95 -7.14 15.19
CA ASP A 425 -1.39 -8.16 14.29
C ASP A 425 -1.98 -9.54 14.58
N THR A 426 -2.14 -10.35 13.52
CA THR A 426 -2.77 -11.67 13.52
C THR A 426 -1.74 -12.81 13.49
N TRP A 427 -0.60 -12.60 14.14
CA TRP A 427 0.54 -13.53 14.31
C TRP A 427 0.24 -15.02 14.19
N HIS A 428 1.10 -15.74 13.47
CA HIS A 428 1.06 -17.20 13.43
C HIS A 428 1.19 -17.81 14.85
N PRO A 429 0.43 -18.88 15.18
CA PRO A 429 0.40 -19.47 16.53
C PRO A 429 1.74 -20.05 17.02
N THR A 430 2.71 -20.28 16.15
CA THR A 430 4.02 -20.85 16.50
C THR A 430 5.15 -19.82 16.54
N ILE A 431 4.83 -18.54 16.56
CA ILE A 431 5.84 -17.48 16.66
C ILE A 431 6.51 -17.58 18.04
N ASP A 432 7.83 -17.60 18.04
CA ASP A 432 8.71 -17.50 19.21
C ASP A 432 9.88 -16.62 18.77
N LEU A 433 9.72 -15.30 18.88
CA LEU A 433 10.61 -14.33 18.24
C LEU A 433 11.39 -13.48 19.23
N TYR A 434 10.93 -13.24 20.46
CA TYR A 434 11.42 -12.05 21.16
C TYR A 434 11.56 -12.07 22.68
N ASP A 435 10.96 -13.01 23.42
CA ASP A 435 11.07 -12.96 24.88
C ASP A 435 12.30 -13.72 25.44
N GLY A 436 13.03 -14.42 24.57
CA GLY A 436 14.18 -15.26 24.94
C GLY A 436 13.82 -16.40 25.91
N SER A 437 12.53 -16.59 26.15
CA SER A 437 11.96 -17.74 26.82
C SER A 437 11.74 -18.86 25.80
N ALA A 438 11.34 -20.03 26.28
CA ALA A 438 11.00 -21.14 25.40
C ALA A 438 9.48 -21.22 25.37
N GLY A 439 8.87 -20.87 24.24
CA GLY A 439 7.42 -20.90 24.09
C GLY A 439 6.92 -19.98 22.98
N ASN A 440 5.71 -20.22 22.51
CA ASN A 440 5.11 -19.35 21.51
C ASN A 440 4.65 -18.04 22.17
N ASP A 441 4.87 -16.92 21.49
CA ASP A 441 4.47 -15.58 21.91
C ASP A 441 2.98 -15.34 21.63
N SER A 442 2.30 -14.68 22.57
CA SER A 442 0.93 -14.19 22.35
C SER A 442 0.95 -12.89 21.53
N PRO A 443 -0.05 -12.65 20.67
CA PRO A 443 -0.14 -11.42 19.88
C PRO A 443 -0.29 -10.17 20.78
N PRO A 444 0.11 -8.99 20.29
CA PRO A 444 0.09 -7.75 21.07
C PRO A 444 -1.31 -7.37 21.60
N TYR A 445 -2.34 -7.59 20.78
CA TYR A 445 -3.74 -7.41 21.16
C TYR A 445 -4.53 -8.61 20.71
N ARG A 446 -5.37 -9.13 21.60
CA ARG A 446 -6.35 -10.18 21.30
C ARG A 446 -7.56 -9.96 22.20
N PRO A 447 -8.58 -9.22 21.72
CA PRO A 447 -9.82 -9.00 22.47
C PRO A 447 -10.45 -10.33 22.91
N ASP A 448 -10.90 -10.41 24.15
CA ASP A 448 -11.64 -11.55 24.70
C ASP A 448 -12.83 -11.05 25.54
N ASP A 449 -13.91 -11.85 25.62
CA ASP A 449 -15.05 -11.56 26.49
C ASP A 449 -14.94 -12.24 27.87
N GLY A 450 -13.73 -12.71 28.22
CA GLY A 450 -13.45 -13.54 29.38
C GLY A 450 -13.76 -15.03 29.19
N THR A 451 -14.38 -15.43 28.07
CA THR A 451 -14.64 -16.84 27.72
C THR A 451 -14.11 -17.23 26.35
N ASP A 452 -14.40 -16.42 25.33
CA ASP A 452 -14.06 -16.67 23.94
C ASP A 452 -13.34 -15.44 23.34
N PRO A 453 -12.44 -15.64 22.35
CA PRO A 453 -11.82 -14.54 21.64
C PRO A 453 -12.87 -13.79 20.81
N LEU A 454 -12.81 -12.45 20.84
CA LEU A 454 -13.72 -11.59 20.10
C LEU A 454 -13.15 -11.22 18.72
N PRO A 455 -13.87 -11.48 17.61
CA PRO A 455 -13.47 -11.00 16.30
C PRO A 455 -13.63 -9.48 16.21
N ILE A 456 -12.69 -8.85 15.51
CA ILE A 456 -12.86 -7.45 15.11
C ILE A 456 -13.98 -7.36 14.08
N ARG A 457 -14.99 -6.56 14.41
CA ARG A 457 -16.21 -6.45 13.60
C ARG A 457 -16.10 -5.45 12.46
N ALA A 458 -15.34 -4.38 12.65
CA ALA A 458 -15.27 -3.29 11.69
C ALA A 458 -13.99 -2.47 11.86
N ILE A 459 -13.64 -1.79 10.76
CA ILE A 459 -12.52 -0.85 10.68
C ILE A 459 -13.04 0.47 10.11
N GLN A 460 -12.50 1.57 10.62
CA GLN A 460 -12.73 2.91 10.09
C GLN A 460 -11.41 3.49 9.59
N ILE A 461 -11.39 3.90 8.33
CA ILE A 461 -10.26 4.58 7.71
C ILE A 461 -10.66 6.03 7.41
N THR A 462 -9.94 6.99 7.97
CA THR A 462 -10.14 8.43 7.76
C THR A 462 -8.98 9.02 6.99
N ILE A 463 -9.26 9.62 5.83
CA ILE A 463 -8.25 10.25 4.98
C ILE A 463 -8.57 11.74 4.88
N ARG A 464 -7.65 12.60 5.35
CA ARG A 464 -7.77 14.05 5.15
C ARG A 464 -6.81 14.49 4.07
N TYR A 465 -7.23 15.33 3.15
CA TYR A 465 -6.40 15.80 2.03
C TYR A 465 -6.69 17.26 1.68
N HIS A 466 -5.69 17.95 1.12
CA HIS A 466 -5.80 19.32 0.64
C HIS A 466 -6.19 19.34 -0.84
N ASP A 467 -7.27 20.02 -1.14
CA ASP A 467 -7.76 20.24 -2.50
C ASP A 467 -7.14 21.50 -3.09
N ILE A 468 -6.13 21.34 -3.96
CA ILE A 468 -5.43 22.46 -4.61
C ILE A 468 -6.37 23.35 -5.43
N GLN A 469 -7.47 22.81 -5.99
CA GLN A 469 -8.36 23.59 -6.86
C GLN A 469 -9.30 24.51 -6.07
N SER A 470 -9.73 24.09 -4.88
CA SER A 470 -10.60 24.91 -4.01
C SER A 470 -9.90 25.52 -2.79
N ASP A 471 -8.62 25.19 -2.58
CA ASP A 471 -7.80 25.57 -1.41
C ASP A 471 -8.47 25.21 -0.08
N ARG A 472 -9.03 24.00 0.01
CA ARG A 472 -9.76 23.51 1.19
C ARG A 472 -9.29 22.13 1.59
N THR A 473 -9.30 21.88 2.89
CA THR A 473 -9.16 20.54 3.44
C THR A 473 -10.46 19.76 3.29
N ARG A 474 -10.37 18.53 2.81
CA ARG A 474 -11.47 17.57 2.72
C ARG A 474 -11.16 16.34 3.56
N GLN A 475 -12.22 15.63 3.93
CA GLN A 475 -12.12 14.38 4.67
C GLN A 475 -12.98 13.32 3.97
N LEU A 476 -12.41 12.14 3.80
CA LEU A 476 -13.07 10.92 3.39
C LEU A 476 -13.05 9.96 4.58
N THR A 477 -14.19 9.37 4.92
CA THR A 477 -14.28 8.35 5.97
C THR A 477 -14.90 7.10 5.37
N ILE A 478 -14.19 5.99 5.48
CA ILE A 478 -14.58 4.67 5.01
C ILE A 478 -14.81 3.82 6.25
N GLN A 479 -16.03 3.32 6.44
CA GLN A 479 -16.34 2.30 7.44
C GLN A 479 -16.61 0.98 6.70
N HIS A 480 -15.95 -0.08 7.14
CA HIS A 480 -16.02 -1.40 6.52
C HIS A 480 -16.25 -2.49 7.56
N SER A 481 -17.16 -3.42 7.25
CA SER A 481 -17.42 -4.60 8.09
C SER A 481 -16.35 -5.66 7.83
N LEU A 482 -15.78 -6.20 8.89
CA LEU A 482 -14.82 -7.30 8.86
C LEU A 482 -15.45 -8.65 9.25
N ILE A 483 -16.76 -8.66 9.48
CA ILE A 483 -17.55 -9.89 9.55
C ILE A 483 -18.34 -10.01 8.24
N ASP A 484 -18.29 -11.20 7.66
CA ASP A 484 -18.98 -11.58 6.43
C ASP A 484 -20.38 -12.15 6.69
#